data_AF-A0AAP0RJM8-F1
#
_entry.id   AF-A0AAP0RJM8-F1
#
_cell.length_a   1.000
_cell.length_b   1.000
_cell.length_c   1.000
_cell.angle_alpha   90.00
_cell.angle_beta   90.00
_cell.angle_gamma   90.00
#
_symmetry.space_group_name_H-M   'P 1'
#
loop_
_entity.id
_entity.type
_entity.pdbx_description
1 polymer ?
#
loop_
_entity_poly.entity_id
_entity_poly.type
_entity_poly.pdbx_seq_one_letter_code
_entity_poly.pdbx_strand_id
1 'polypeptide(L)'
;MLYTPGEFPLPSETQSADFYRMASKKLSDAGYNHYEISSYCRSGFECKHNLTYWKNKPFYAYGLGSASYVGGVRFSRPKKMKEYMGYVQNLEDGVLGHCDNNYVDSKDMAVDVVMLSLRTARGLDLRSFGEAFGGSLVLSLCEAYRQYVESGHVVCLDEQGSTITADELSSLLSNEDEMEKMPAFIRLSDPDGFLLSNELISIAFSVIAP
;
A
#
# COMPACT_ATOMS: atom_id res chain seq x y z
N MET A 1 18.80 24.40 9.46
CA MET A 1 19.36 24.79 8.15
C MET A 1 18.20 24.96 7.19
N LEU A 2 18.05 26.14 6.59
CA LEU A 2 17.09 26.36 5.51
C LEU A 2 17.81 26.04 4.18
N TYR A 3 17.13 25.35 3.28
CA TYR A 3 17.65 24.92 1.97
C TYR A 3 17.85 26.12 1.03
N THR A 4 18.98 26.16 0.32
CA THR A 4 19.27 27.11 -0.76
C THR A 4 19.46 26.33 -2.07
N PRO A 5 18.69 26.60 -3.15
CA PRO A 5 18.84 25.91 -4.42
C PRO A 5 20.24 26.09 -5.02
N GLY A 6 20.84 25.01 -5.54
CA GLY A 6 22.07 25.06 -6.34
C GLY A 6 23.39 24.98 -5.58
N GLU A 7 23.37 25.04 -4.24
CA GLU A 7 24.52 24.78 -3.40
C GLU A 7 24.15 23.72 -2.36
N PHE A 8 25.03 22.73 -2.19
CA PHE A 8 24.91 21.49 -1.41
C PHE A 8 24.20 20.31 -2.11
N PRO A 9 24.81 19.10 -2.05
CA PRO A 9 24.16 17.90 -2.54
C PRO A 9 22.88 17.64 -1.73
N LEU A 10 21.91 16.98 -2.36
CA LEU A 10 20.80 16.36 -1.64
C LEU A 10 21.35 15.52 -0.47
N PRO A 11 20.60 15.39 0.64
CA PRO A 11 21.01 14.52 1.73
C PRO A 11 21.31 13.11 1.20
N SER A 12 22.31 12.45 1.76
CA SER A 12 22.53 11.02 1.46
C SER A 12 21.30 10.19 1.85
N GLU A 13 21.22 8.96 1.37
CA GLU A 13 20.15 8.03 1.76
C GLU A 13 20.12 7.84 3.29
N THR A 14 21.29 7.71 3.92
CA THR A 14 21.42 7.63 5.38
C THR A 14 20.88 8.89 6.08
N GLN A 15 21.23 10.08 5.58
CA GLN A 15 20.72 11.33 6.15
C GLN A 15 19.21 11.46 5.97
N SER A 16 18.69 11.05 4.81
CA SER A 16 17.24 11.06 4.52
C SER A 16 16.49 10.10 5.45
N ALA A 17 17.03 8.91 5.70
CA ALA A 17 16.50 7.96 6.67
C ALA A 17 16.48 8.54 8.09
N ASP A 18 17.56 9.20 8.51
CA ASP A 18 17.63 9.82 9.83
C ASP A 18 16.64 10.99 9.97
N PHE A 19 16.42 11.77 8.90
CA PHE A 19 15.39 12.81 8.88
C PHE A 19 13.99 12.22 8.98
N TYR A 20 13.72 11.09 8.31
CA TYR A 20 12.44 10.39 8.41
C TYR A 20 12.18 9.90 9.83
N ARG A 21 13.15 9.23 10.46
CA ARG A 21 13.07 8.78 11.87
C ARG A 21 12.87 9.96 12.83
N MET A 22 13.58 11.06 12.61
CA MET A 22 13.44 12.27 13.42
C MET A 22 12.03 12.87 13.28
N ALA A 23 11.50 12.94 12.06
CA ALA A 23 10.15 13.45 11.81
C ALA A 23 9.09 12.55 12.46
N SER A 24 9.19 11.23 12.27
CA SER A 24 8.31 10.24 12.91
C SER A 24 8.30 10.41 14.42
N LYS A 25 9.48 10.43 15.05
CA LYS A 25 9.59 10.63 16.50
C LYS A 25 8.94 11.94 16.97
N LYS A 26 9.26 13.06 16.32
CA LYS A 26 8.73 14.38 16.70
C LYS A 26 7.21 14.45 16.59
N LEU A 27 6.63 13.86 15.55
CA LEU A 27 5.18 13.87 15.32
C LEU A 27 4.46 12.94 16.28
N SER A 28 4.98 11.74 16.50
CA SER A 28 4.46 10.78 17.47
C SER A 28 4.52 11.31 18.90
N ASP A 29 5.64 11.93 19.31
CA ASP A 29 5.78 12.59 20.62
C ASP A 29 4.76 13.75 20.79
N ALA A 30 4.33 14.36 19.68
CA ALA A 30 3.32 15.42 19.67
C ALA A 30 1.86 14.90 19.54
N GLY A 31 1.65 13.58 19.59
CA GLY A 31 0.34 12.93 19.55
C GLY A 31 -0.27 12.79 18.15
N TYR A 32 0.55 12.82 17.11
CA TYR A 32 0.13 12.49 15.75
C TYR A 32 0.43 11.03 15.43
N ASN A 33 -0.55 10.33 14.90
CA ASN A 33 -0.45 8.94 14.49
C ASN A 33 -0.04 8.86 13.02
N HIS A 34 0.90 7.98 12.70
CA HIS A 34 1.36 7.70 11.34
C HIS A 34 0.41 6.73 10.64
N TYR A 35 -0.78 7.19 10.28
CA TYR A 35 -1.85 6.31 9.78
C TYR A 35 -1.57 5.74 8.37
N GLU A 36 -0.72 6.41 7.59
CA GLU A 36 -0.26 5.98 6.27
C GLU A 36 1.14 6.50 5.96
N ILE A 37 1.83 5.82 5.04
CA ILE A 37 3.24 5.96 4.67
C ILE A 37 3.78 7.40 4.54
N SER A 38 2.94 8.34 4.13
CA SER A 38 3.31 9.71 3.80
C SER A 38 2.67 10.78 4.69
N SER A 39 1.84 10.39 5.68
CA SER A 39 1.07 11.37 6.44
C SER A 39 0.77 10.96 7.87
N TYR A 40 0.73 11.98 8.73
CA TYR A 40 0.41 11.87 10.14
C TYR A 40 -0.82 12.71 10.44
N CYS A 41 -1.66 12.23 11.36
CA CYS A 41 -2.80 13.00 11.83
C CYS A 41 -3.07 12.73 13.30
N ARG A 42 -3.81 13.62 13.96
CA ARG A 42 -4.43 13.27 15.25
C ARG A 42 -5.55 12.26 15.00
N SER A 43 -5.86 11.44 16.01
CA SER A 43 -6.96 10.48 15.93
C SER A 43 -8.27 11.17 15.51
N GLY A 44 -8.95 10.60 14.52
CA GLY A 44 -10.21 11.13 13.97
C GLY A 44 -10.05 12.19 12.88
N PHE A 45 -8.81 12.57 12.54
CA PHE A 45 -8.49 13.53 11.48
C PHE A 45 -7.78 12.87 10.29
N GLU A 46 -7.96 11.56 10.11
CA GLU A 46 -7.39 10.83 8.98
C GLU A 46 -7.95 11.39 7.66
N CYS A 47 -7.09 11.60 6.66
CA CYS A 47 -7.51 12.14 5.38
C CYS A 47 -8.43 11.15 4.66
N LYS A 48 -9.71 11.51 4.53
CA LYS A 48 -10.71 10.68 3.82
C LYS A 48 -10.31 10.42 2.37
N HIS A 49 -9.67 11.38 1.71
CA HIS A 49 -9.22 11.23 0.33
C HIS A 49 -8.12 10.17 0.22
N ASN A 50 -7.04 10.28 1.00
CA ASN A 50 -5.95 9.31 1.02
C ASN A 50 -6.47 7.92 1.39
N LEU A 51 -7.29 7.82 2.44
CA LEU A 51 -7.88 6.55 2.87
C LEU A 51 -8.80 5.93 1.82
N THR A 52 -9.44 6.71 0.95
CA THR A 52 -10.26 6.17 -0.15
C THR A 52 -9.37 5.43 -1.14
N TYR A 53 -8.21 6.01 -1.50
CA TYR A 53 -7.24 5.35 -2.37
C TYR A 53 -6.57 4.15 -1.71
N TRP A 54 -6.09 4.31 -0.48
CA TRP A 54 -5.39 3.22 0.23
C TRP A 54 -6.29 2.04 0.57
N LYS A 55 -7.60 2.25 0.75
CA LYS A 55 -8.59 1.17 0.91
C LYS A 55 -9.11 0.62 -0.42
N ASN A 56 -8.48 1.02 -1.53
CA ASN A 56 -8.89 0.68 -2.89
C ASN A 56 -10.40 0.87 -3.15
N LYS A 57 -10.99 1.94 -2.61
CA LYS A 57 -12.41 2.22 -2.80
C LYS A 57 -12.66 2.86 -4.16
N PRO A 58 -13.81 2.60 -4.80
CA PRO A 58 -14.17 3.28 -6.03
C PRO A 58 -14.17 4.81 -5.88
N PHE A 59 -13.66 5.50 -6.90
CA PHE A 59 -13.64 6.95 -6.99
C PHE A 59 -13.74 7.39 -8.46
N TYR A 60 -14.32 8.56 -8.66
CA TYR A 60 -14.36 9.21 -9.96
C TYR A 60 -13.70 10.58 -9.83
N ALA A 61 -12.61 10.79 -10.57
CA ALA A 61 -11.96 12.08 -10.64
C ALA A 61 -12.40 12.83 -11.90
N TYR A 62 -12.13 14.13 -11.97
CA TYR A 62 -12.35 14.95 -13.16
C TYR A 62 -11.06 15.68 -13.50
N GLY A 63 -10.93 16.15 -14.74
CA GLY A 63 -9.81 16.98 -15.16
C GLY A 63 -8.74 16.26 -15.97
N LEU A 64 -7.83 17.08 -16.51
CA LEU A 64 -6.66 16.67 -17.29
C LEU A 64 -5.81 15.65 -16.52
N GLY A 65 -5.50 14.51 -17.15
CA GLY A 65 -4.64 13.48 -16.57
C GLY A 65 -5.21 12.72 -15.36
N SER A 66 -6.47 12.97 -15.01
CA SER A 66 -7.11 12.33 -13.85
C SER A 66 -7.32 10.83 -14.08
N ALA A 67 -7.09 10.03 -13.04
CA ALA A 67 -7.43 8.62 -13.00
C ALA A 67 -8.77 8.42 -12.27
N SER A 68 -9.51 7.37 -12.61
CA SER A 68 -10.73 6.95 -11.89
C SER A 68 -10.70 5.44 -11.71
N TYR A 69 -11.41 4.98 -10.69
CA TYR A 69 -11.63 3.58 -10.40
C TYR A 69 -13.11 3.35 -10.12
N VAL A 70 -13.86 2.79 -11.07
CA VAL A 70 -15.31 2.59 -10.94
C VAL A 70 -15.68 1.21 -11.44
N GLY A 71 -16.48 0.49 -10.64
CA GLY A 71 -16.99 -0.84 -11.02
C GLY A 71 -15.90 -1.87 -11.29
N GLY A 72 -14.76 -1.79 -10.60
CA GLY A 72 -13.61 -2.67 -10.85
C GLY A 72 -12.71 -2.23 -12.02
N VAL A 73 -13.06 -1.16 -12.74
CA VAL A 73 -12.31 -0.68 -13.90
C VAL A 73 -11.53 0.58 -13.56
N ARG A 74 -10.21 0.55 -13.82
CA ARG A 74 -9.37 1.76 -13.79
C ARG A 74 -9.24 2.36 -15.18
N PHE A 75 -9.38 3.66 -15.26
CA PHE A 75 -9.19 4.42 -16.50
C PHE A 75 -8.62 5.81 -16.21
N SER A 76 -7.90 6.37 -17.17
CA SER A 76 -7.29 7.70 -17.06
C SER A 76 -7.71 8.59 -18.20
N ARG A 77 -7.75 9.90 -17.93
CA ARG A 77 -7.97 10.94 -18.93
C ARG A 77 -6.64 11.29 -19.60
N PRO A 78 -6.66 11.80 -20.83
CA PRO A 78 -5.44 12.26 -21.49
C PRO A 78 -4.66 13.25 -20.61
N LYS A 79 -3.34 13.13 -20.59
CA LYS A 79 -2.46 13.99 -19.78
C LYS A 79 -2.05 15.28 -20.53
N LYS A 80 -2.19 15.31 -21.85
CA LYS A 80 -1.86 16.48 -22.67
C LYS A 80 -3.10 17.31 -22.95
N MET A 81 -2.97 18.63 -22.83
CA MET A 81 -4.08 19.57 -22.95
C MET A 81 -4.87 19.40 -24.25
N LYS A 82 -4.18 19.30 -25.40
CA LYS A 82 -4.83 19.13 -26.71
C LYS A 82 -5.66 17.85 -26.79
N GLU A 83 -5.13 16.74 -26.30
CA GLU A 83 -5.81 15.44 -26.29
C GLU A 83 -7.01 15.46 -25.34
N TYR A 84 -6.87 16.13 -24.19
CA TYR A 84 -7.95 16.27 -23.20
C TYR A 84 -9.08 17.15 -23.70
N MET A 85 -8.78 18.25 -24.40
CA MET A 85 -9.82 19.08 -25.04
C MET A 85 -10.60 18.27 -26.08
N GLY A 86 -9.92 17.46 -26.89
CA GLY A 86 -10.58 16.54 -27.82
C GLY A 86 -11.43 15.48 -27.11
N TYR A 87 -10.93 14.93 -26.00
CA TYR A 87 -11.70 14.00 -25.15
C TYR A 87 -12.97 14.65 -24.59
N VAL A 88 -12.90 15.89 -24.09
CA VAL A 88 -14.06 16.63 -23.58
C VAL A 88 -15.06 16.90 -24.70
N GLN A 89 -14.62 17.33 -25.88
CA GLN A 89 -15.50 17.54 -27.03
C GLN A 89 -16.23 16.24 -27.41
N ASN A 90 -15.51 15.11 -27.48
CA ASN A 90 -16.12 13.81 -27.77
C ASN A 90 -17.12 13.36 -26.68
N LEU A 91 -16.94 13.76 -25.43
CA LEU A 91 -17.91 13.50 -24.34
C LEU A 91 -19.18 14.33 -24.57
N GLU A 92 -19.04 15.62 -24.87
CA GLU A 92 -20.16 16.53 -25.14
C GLU A 92 -20.97 16.10 -26.37
N ASP A 93 -20.28 15.59 -27.39
CA ASP A 93 -20.89 15.07 -28.62
C ASP A 93 -21.48 13.64 -28.46
N GLY A 94 -21.30 12.99 -27.31
CA GLY A 94 -21.80 11.64 -27.03
C GLY A 94 -21.10 10.51 -27.80
N VAL A 95 -19.89 10.77 -28.30
CA VAL A 95 -19.13 9.86 -29.19
C VAL A 95 -18.27 8.87 -28.41
N LEU A 96 -18.02 9.12 -27.13
CA LEU A 96 -17.29 8.19 -26.27
C LEU A 96 -18.17 7.02 -25.83
N GLY A 97 -17.93 5.85 -26.44
CA GLY A 97 -18.49 4.58 -25.99
C GLY A 97 -18.02 4.21 -24.57
N HIS A 98 -18.79 3.36 -23.89
CA HIS A 98 -18.31 2.69 -22.69
C HIS A 98 -17.00 1.97 -23.03
N CYS A 99 -15.94 2.20 -22.24
CA CYS A 99 -14.71 1.45 -22.39
C CYS A 99 -15.02 -0.02 -22.06
N ASP A 100 -15.10 -0.85 -23.09
CA ASP A 100 -15.36 -2.28 -22.97
C ASP A 100 -14.29 -2.95 -22.12
N ASN A 101 -14.77 -3.70 -21.12
CA ASN A 101 -14.10 -4.76 -20.37
C ASN A 101 -12.56 -4.76 -20.42
N ASN A 102 -11.95 -3.89 -19.62
CA ASN A 102 -10.61 -4.18 -19.12
C ASN A 102 -10.75 -5.28 -18.07
N TYR A 103 -10.72 -6.54 -18.51
CA TYR A 103 -10.56 -7.68 -17.62
C TYR A 103 -9.27 -7.45 -16.82
N VAL A 104 -9.41 -7.09 -15.54
CA VAL A 104 -8.26 -6.92 -14.65
C VAL A 104 -7.85 -8.33 -14.23
N ASP A 105 -6.59 -8.69 -14.49
CA ASP A 105 -6.08 -9.99 -14.07
C ASP A 105 -6.19 -10.11 -12.54
N SER A 106 -6.54 -11.30 -12.06
CA SER A 106 -6.65 -11.59 -10.62
C SER A 106 -5.34 -11.28 -9.90
N LYS A 107 -4.20 -11.51 -10.58
CA LYS A 107 -2.87 -11.16 -10.06
C LYS A 107 -2.66 -9.66 -9.94
N ASP A 108 -3.07 -8.87 -10.93
CA ASP A 108 -2.99 -7.40 -10.86
C ASP A 108 -3.83 -6.85 -9.71
N MET A 109 -5.02 -7.43 -9.48
CA MET A 109 -5.85 -7.07 -8.33
C MET A 109 -5.19 -7.42 -7.00
N ALA A 110 -4.57 -8.59 -6.89
CA ALA A 110 -3.83 -9.00 -5.70
C ALA A 110 -2.64 -8.06 -5.43
N VAL A 111 -1.87 -7.72 -6.47
CA VAL A 111 -0.76 -6.75 -6.41
C VAL A 111 -1.25 -5.41 -5.87
N ASP A 112 -2.36 -4.88 -6.40
CA ASP A 112 -2.93 -3.62 -5.93
C ASP A 112 -3.35 -3.68 -4.46
N VAL A 113 -4.01 -4.77 -4.04
CA VAL A 113 -4.47 -4.92 -2.65
C VAL A 113 -3.27 -4.91 -1.70
N VAL A 114 -2.20 -5.65 -2.01
CA VAL A 114 -0.99 -5.64 -1.17
C VAL A 114 -0.30 -4.28 -1.20
N MET A 115 -0.11 -3.70 -2.39
CA MET A 115 0.54 -2.40 -2.60
C MET A 115 -0.12 -1.29 -1.79
N LEU A 116 -1.45 -1.24 -1.82
CA LEU A 116 -2.24 -0.19 -1.16
C LEU A 116 -2.34 -0.44 0.36
N SER A 117 -2.53 -1.69 0.78
CA SER A 117 -2.72 -2.04 2.19
C SER A 117 -1.44 -1.82 3.00
N LEU A 118 -0.29 -2.24 2.49
CA LEU A 118 1.00 -2.10 3.17
C LEU A 118 1.49 -0.65 3.30
N ARG A 119 0.89 0.29 2.56
CA ARG A 119 1.11 1.75 2.73
C ARG A 119 0.30 2.35 3.88
N THR A 120 -0.46 1.54 4.62
CA THR A 120 -1.23 1.97 5.78
C THR A 120 -0.73 1.31 7.06
N ALA A 121 -0.90 1.96 8.21
CA ALA A 121 -0.55 1.38 9.50
C ALA A 121 -1.40 0.16 9.90
N ARG A 122 -2.53 -0.05 9.21
CA ARG A 122 -3.36 -1.24 9.37
C ARG A 122 -2.73 -2.46 8.68
N GLY A 123 -2.05 -2.24 7.56
CA GLY A 123 -1.51 -3.31 6.73
C GLY A 123 -2.59 -4.13 6.01
N LEU A 124 -2.16 -5.29 5.55
CA LEU A 124 -2.93 -6.27 4.79
C LEU A 124 -3.71 -7.20 5.73
N ASP A 125 -5.01 -7.31 5.48
CA ASP A 125 -5.91 -8.28 6.12
C ASP A 125 -5.80 -9.63 5.39
N LEU A 126 -5.13 -10.60 6.02
CA LEU A 126 -4.78 -11.86 5.37
C LEU A 126 -5.98 -12.79 5.18
N ARG A 127 -7.01 -12.69 6.03
CA ARG A 127 -8.25 -13.45 5.87
C ARG A 127 -8.98 -13.00 4.62
N SER A 128 -9.27 -11.72 4.53
CA SER A 128 -9.98 -11.14 3.39
C SER A 128 -9.19 -11.34 2.09
N PHE A 129 -7.85 -11.25 2.17
CA PHE A 129 -6.97 -11.52 1.05
C PHE A 129 -6.98 -12.99 0.62
N GLY A 130 -6.92 -13.93 1.57
CA GLY A 130 -6.98 -15.36 1.31
C GLY A 130 -8.33 -15.81 0.74
N GLU A 131 -9.44 -15.22 1.21
CA GLU A 131 -10.79 -15.45 0.64
C GLU A 131 -10.89 -15.00 -0.82
N ALA A 132 -10.23 -13.89 -1.18
CA ALA A 132 -10.28 -13.32 -2.54
C ALA A 132 -9.30 -13.97 -3.52
N PHE A 133 -8.09 -14.34 -3.07
CA PHE A 133 -6.98 -14.74 -3.95
C PHE A 133 -6.38 -16.12 -3.64
N GLY A 134 -6.83 -16.78 -2.56
CA GLY A 134 -6.43 -18.13 -2.17
C GLY A 134 -5.39 -18.18 -1.04
N GLY A 135 -5.54 -19.17 -0.15
CA GLY A 135 -4.65 -19.37 1.00
C GLY A 135 -3.19 -19.69 0.64
N SER A 136 -2.93 -20.29 -0.52
CA SER A 136 -1.55 -20.55 -0.99
C SER A 136 -0.76 -19.26 -1.22
N LEU A 137 -1.43 -18.19 -1.64
CA LEU A 137 -0.81 -16.88 -1.84
C LEU A 137 -0.52 -16.19 -0.50
N VAL A 138 -1.39 -16.36 0.49
CA VAL A 138 -1.13 -15.94 1.89
C VAL A 138 0.13 -16.61 2.43
N LEU A 139 0.23 -17.94 2.28
CA LEU A 139 1.41 -18.70 2.71
C LEU A 139 2.68 -18.19 2.05
N SER A 140 2.63 -17.95 0.74
CA SER A 140 3.79 -17.48 -0.03
C SER A 140 4.22 -16.07 0.38
N LEU A 141 3.28 -15.18 0.70
CA LEU A 141 3.58 -13.85 1.24
C LEU A 141 4.20 -13.92 2.64
N CYS A 142 3.65 -14.74 3.52
CA CYS A 142 4.20 -14.96 4.87
C CYS A 142 5.62 -15.52 4.80
N GLU A 143 5.88 -16.48 3.91
CA GLU A 143 7.21 -17.04 3.68
C GLU A 143 8.20 -15.96 3.20
N ALA A 144 7.80 -15.17 2.20
CA ALA A 144 8.63 -14.11 1.65
C ALA A 144 8.97 -13.02 2.67
N TYR A 145 8.08 -12.78 3.64
CA TYR A 145 8.29 -11.81 4.71
C TYR A 145 8.96 -12.34 5.98
N ARG A 146 9.22 -13.65 6.10
CA ARG A 146 9.77 -14.25 7.33
C ARG A 146 11.04 -13.54 7.83
N GLN A 147 12.02 -13.33 6.96
CA GLN A 147 13.28 -12.64 7.32
C GLN A 147 13.07 -11.15 7.70
N TYR A 148 11.99 -10.53 7.21
CA TYR A 148 11.66 -9.15 7.52
C TYR A 148 10.87 -9.01 8.82
N VAL A 149 10.18 -10.06 9.23
CA VAL A 149 9.63 -10.19 10.59
C VAL A 149 10.77 -10.36 11.58
N GLU A 150 11.75 -11.22 11.29
CA GLU A 150 12.93 -11.41 12.14
C GLU A 150 13.75 -10.12 12.32
N SER A 151 13.94 -9.35 11.24
CA SER A 151 14.63 -8.06 11.30
C SER A 151 13.77 -6.89 11.80
N GLY A 152 12.48 -7.11 12.09
CA GLY A 152 11.57 -6.10 12.65
C GLY A 152 11.03 -5.05 11.65
N HIS A 153 11.24 -5.23 10.35
CA HIS A 153 10.72 -4.35 9.29
C HIS A 153 9.26 -4.67 8.92
N VAL A 154 8.83 -5.91 9.16
CA VAL A 154 7.47 -6.38 8.96
C VAL A 154 6.93 -6.89 10.30
N VAL A 155 5.65 -6.67 10.55
CA VAL A 155 4.96 -7.10 11.77
C VAL A 155 3.76 -7.95 11.37
N CYS A 156 3.73 -9.19 11.85
CA CYS A 156 2.57 -10.07 11.79
C CYS A 156 1.74 -9.91 13.06
N LEU A 157 0.41 -9.86 12.94
CA LEU A 157 -0.51 -9.72 14.06
C LEU A 157 -1.56 -10.83 14.07
N ASP A 158 -1.97 -11.27 15.25
CA ASP A 158 -3.16 -12.12 15.45
C ASP A 158 -4.48 -11.31 15.34
N GLU A 159 -5.62 -11.97 15.56
CA GLU A 159 -6.94 -11.32 15.53
C GLU A 159 -7.12 -10.25 16.62
N GLN A 160 -6.42 -10.40 17.74
CA GLN A 160 -6.46 -9.48 18.88
C GLN A 160 -5.52 -8.29 18.70
N GLY A 161 -4.68 -8.30 17.66
CA GLY A 161 -3.68 -7.29 17.36
C GLY A 161 -2.35 -7.49 18.11
N SER A 162 -2.12 -8.67 18.69
CA SER A 162 -0.85 -9.03 19.31
C SER A 162 0.17 -9.42 18.25
N THR A 163 1.43 -9.01 18.45
CA THR A 163 2.52 -9.36 17.54
C THR A 163 2.84 -10.84 17.59
N ILE A 164 2.96 -11.45 16.41
CA ILE A 164 3.47 -12.81 16.20
C ILE A 164 4.97 -12.72 15.91
N THR A 165 5.76 -13.47 16.66
CA THR A 165 7.22 -13.54 16.52
C THR A 165 7.65 -14.33 15.28
N ALA A 166 8.91 -14.18 14.86
CA ALA A 166 9.45 -14.94 13.74
C ALA A 166 9.45 -16.46 13.97
N ASP A 167 9.68 -16.91 15.22
CA ASP A 167 9.65 -18.32 15.60
C ASP A 167 8.23 -18.90 15.55
N GLU A 168 7.24 -18.14 16.05
CA GLU A 168 5.83 -18.51 15.96
C GLU A 168 5.38 -18.56 14.49
N LEU A 169 5.74 -17.55 13.69
CA LEU A 169 5.44 -17.53 12.25
C LEU A 169 6.05 -18.74 11.53
N SER A 170 7.29 -19.10 11.83
CA SER A 170 7.97 -20.26 11.23
C SER A 170 7.29 -21.58 11.61
N SER A 171 6.83 -21.67 12.87
CA SER A 171 6.07 -22.82 13.36
C SER A 171 4.72 -22.95 12.65
N LEU A 172 4.03 -21.83 12.41
CA LEU A 172 2.75 -21.78 11.69
C LEU A 172 2.91 -22.19 10.23
N LEU A 173 3.96 -21.73 9.55
CA LEU A 173 4.22 -22.04 8.15
C LEU A 173 4.64 -23.50 7.92
N SER A 174 5.09 -24.19 8.96
CA SER A 174 5.47 -25.61 8.90
C SER A 174 4.28 -26.57 9.03
N ASN A 175 3.11 -26.09 9.47
CA ASN A 175 1.91 -26.89 9.68
C ASN A 175 0.82 -26.50 8.66
N GLU A 176 0.80 -27.17 7.50
CA GLU A 176 -0.09 -26.84 6.37
C GLU A 176 -1.60 -26.98 6.70
N ASP A 177 -1.97 -27.72 7.74
CA ASP A 177 -3.36 -28.03 8.09
C ASP A 177 -4.09 -26.97 8.95
N GLU A 178 -3.41 -25.91 9.40
CA GLU A 178 -3.96 -24.93 10.36
C GLU A 178 -4.11 -23.51 9.77
N MET A 179 -4.88 -23.39 8.70
CA MET A 179 -5.22 -22.09 8.10
C MET A 179 -5.89 -21.12 9.10
N GLU A 180 -6.56 -21.65 10.13
CA GLU A 180 -7.16 -20.87 11.23
C GLU A 180 -6.14 -20.22 12.19
N LYS A 181 -4.87 -20.64 12.16
CA LYS A 181 -3.80 -20.07 13.01
C LYS A 181 -2.86 -19.13 12.28
N MET A 182 -3.12 -18.84 10.99
CA MET A 182 -2.33 -17.86 10.25
C MET A 182 -2.47 -16.46 10.87
N PRO A 183 -1.45 -15.59 10.72
CA PRO A 183 -1.57 -14.20 11.12
C PRO A 183 -2.82 -13.57 10.50
N ALA A 184 -3.56 -12.79 11.28
CA ALA A 184 -4.71 -12.05 10.78
C ALA A 184 -4.29 -10.86 9.92
N PHE A 185 -3.17 -10.22 10.28
CA PHE A 185 -2.63 -9.06 9.56
C PHE A 185 -1.12 -9.14 9.33
N ILE A 186 -0.68 -8.57 8.21
CA ILE A 186 0.73 -8.23 7.95
C ILE A 186 0.81 -6.73 7.70
N ARG A 187 1.72 -6.03 8.38
CA ARG A 187 1.98 -4.61 8.14
C ARG A 187 3.48 -4.31 8.18
N LEU A 188 3.84 -3.17 7.61
CA LEU A 188 5.19 -2.62 7.77
C LEU A 188 5.33 -1.99 9.16
N SER A 189 6.51 -2.10 9.77
CA SER A 189 6.80 -1.42 11.03
C SER A 189 6.94 0.10 10.82
N ASP A 190 6.70 0.87 11.88
CA ASP A 190 6.83 2.32 11.88
C ASP A 190 8.00 2.73 12.80
N PRO A 191 9.00 3.49 12.32
CA PRO A 191 9.12 4.03 10.96
C PRO A 191 9.90 3.16 9.98
N ASP A 192 10.69 2.18 10.45
CA ASP A 192 11.72 1.54 9.63
C ASP A 192 11.14 0.67 8.49
N GLY A 193 10.03 -0.03 8.72
CA GLY A 193 9.31 -0.74 7.66
C GLY A 193 8.75 0.19 6.60
N PHE A 194 8.16 1.33 6.99
CA PHE A 194 7.69 2.34 6.03
C PHE A 194 8.82 3.01 5.25
N LEU A 195 9.97 3.21 5.89
CA LEU A 195 11.16 3.73 5.22
C LEU A 195 11.61 2.81 4.07
N LEU A 196 11.49 1.49 4.25
CA LEU A 196 11.82 0.45 3.25
C LEU A 196 10.60 -0.06 2.48
N SER A 197 9.51 0.71 2.47
CA SER A 197 8.22 0.24 1.95
C SER A 197 8.26 -0.13 0.47
N ASN A 198 9.01 0.58 -0.37
CA ASN A 198 9.07 0.27 -1.79
C ASN A 198 9.74 -1.07 -2.04
N GLU A 199 10.85 -1.33 -1.33
CA GLU A 199 11.60 -2.58 -1.37
C GLU A 199 10.72 -3.72 -0.85
N LEU A 200 10.14 -3.57 0.34
CA LEU A 200 9.32 -4.62 0.96
C LEU A 200 8.07 -4.94 0.15
N ILE A 201 7.41 -3.94 -0.42
CA ILE A 201 6.22 -4.16 -1.26
C ILE A 201 6.61 -4.84 -2.58
N SER A 202 7.77 -4.51 -3.16
CA SER A 202 8.23 -5.15 -4.40
C SER A 202 8.43 -6.66 -4.26
N ILE A 203 8.79 -7.14 -3.06
CA ILE A 203 8.94 -8.58 -2.76
C ILE A 203 7.61 -9.31 -2.91
N ALA A 204 6.51 -8.71 -2.45
CA ALA A 204 5.19 -9.29 -2.63
C ALA A 204 4.80 -9.40 -4.11
N PHE A 205 5.25 -8.48 -4.96
CA PHE A 205 4.95 -8.56 -6.39
C PHE A 205 5.60 -9.77 -7.04
N SER A 206 6.85 -10.08 -6.68
CA SER A 206 7.54 -11.30 -7.14
C SER A 206 6.87 -12.60 -6.68
N VAL A 207 6.08 -12.56 -5.62
CA VAL A 207 5.30 -13.72 -5.13
C VAL A 207 3.97 -13.87 -5.89
N ILE A 208 3.28 -12.76 -6.12
CA ILE A 208 1.94 -12.74 -6.71
C ILE A 208 2.00 -12.92 -8.24
N ALA A 209 2.99 -12.30 -8.87
CA ALA A 209 3.21 -12.32 -10.31
C ALA A 209 4.70 -12.61 -10.58
N PRO A 210 5.16 -13.87 -10.35
CA PRO A 210 6.54 -14.29 -10.56
C PRO A 210 6.97 -14.26 -12.03
#